data_AF-A0A285L4F6-F1
#
_entry.id   AF-A0A285L4F6-F1
#
_cell.length_a   1.000
_cell.length_b   1.000
_cell.length_c   1.000
_cell.angle_alpha   90.00
_cell.angle_beta   90.00
_cell.angle_gamma   90.00
#
_symmetry.space_group_name_H-M   'P 1'
#
loop_
_entity.id
_entity.type
_entity.pdbx_description
1 polymer ?
#
loop_
_entity_poly.entity_id
_entity_poly.type
_entity_poly.pdbx_seq_one_letter_code
_entity_poly.pdbx_strand_id
1 'polypeptide(L)'
;METLTRRGWALAAPMWFPLLWVTVSVLASVPAALLLDRHNGAQWYWIVVTPIGVVVCAWYFLRRPVQVPDGRGMAVALTSVAMAVTATGIGWVYRGEWAIVAPWLTVGVGLAVFAVALRSATTAAVAAVTMAVSLAVGLIDPAHGYAWLALVVGLAAALAAGVELLRAEAGPRA
;
A
#
# COMPACT_ATOMS: atom_id res chain seq x y z
N MET A 1 23.50 -13.78 -11.86
CA MET A 1 22.03 -13.80 -11.89
C MET A 1 21.58 -15.14 -11.33
N GLU A 2 21.12 -15.20 -10.07
CA GLU A 2 20.55 -16.42 -9.50
C GLU A 2 19.19 -16.68 -10.15
N THR A 3 19.10 -17.76 -10.93
CA THR A 3 17.85 -18.27 -11.47
C THR A 3 17.01 -18.85 -10.33
N LEU A 4 15.99 -18.11 -9.91
CA LEU A 4 15.02 -18.59 -8.92
C LEU A 4 14.38 -19.90 -9.41
N THR A 5 14.51 -20.97 -8.61
CA THR A 5 13.89 -22.28 -8.87
C THR A 5 12.35 -22.17 -8.87
N ARG A 6 11.64 -23.19 -9.39
CA ARG A 6 10.16 -23.26 -9.45
C ARG A 6 9.46 -22.84 -8.14
N ARG A 7 10.02 -23.21 -6.98
CA ARG A 7 9.51 -22.80 -5.66
C ARG A 7 9.74 -21.31 -5.37
N GLY A 8 10.87 -20.75 -5.81
CA GLY A 8 11.25 -19.35 -5.63
C GLY A 8 10.30 -18.36 -6.30
N TRP A 9 9.70 -18.72 -7.44
CA TRP A 9 8.70 -17.88 -8.12
C TRP A 9 7.32 -17.93 -7.46
N ALA A 10 6.85 -19.10 -7.02
CA ALA A 10 5.62 -19.24 -6.23
C ALA A 10 5.72 -18.55 -4.86
N LEU A 11 6.95 -18.49 -4.31
CA LEU A 11 7.35 -17.70 -3.14
C LEU A 11 7.35 -16.17 -3.40
N ALA A 12 7.51 -15.74 -4.66
CA ALA A 12 7.78 -14.35 -5.03
C ALA A 12 6.54 -13.50 -5.37
N ALA A 13 5.36 -14.10 -5.56
CA ALA A 13 4.13 -13.37 -5.92
C ALA A 13 3.08 -13.26 -4.79
N PRO A 14 3.42 -12.81 -3.55
CA PRO A 14 2.42 -12.59 -2.51
C PRO A 14 1.74 -11.21 -2.59
N MET A 15 2.24 -10.28 -3.40
CA MET A 15 1.85 -8.87 -3.27
C MET A 15 0.63 -8.45 -4.06
N TRP A 16 0.15 -9.25 -5.01
CA TRP A 16 -1.01 -8.88 -5.82
C TRP A 16 -2.25 -8.55 -4.98
N PHE A 17 -2.50 -9.32 -3.92
CA PHE A 17 -3.70 -9.14 -3.10
C PHE A 17 -3.60 -7.89 -2.20
N PRO A 18 -2.51 -7.68 -1.43
CA PRO A 18 -2.30 -6.41 -0.73
C PRO A 18 -2.35 -5.18 -1.67
N LEU A 19 -1.75 -5.28 -2.86
CA LEU A 19 -1.77 -4.18 -3.84
C LEU A 19 -3.20 -3.92 -4.35
N LEU A 20 -3.98 -4.97 -4.62
CA LEU A 20 -5.37 -4.83 -5.03
C LEU A 20 -6.24 -4.23 -3.92
N TRP A 21 -6.02 -4.64 -2.66
CA TRP A 21 -6.67 -4.02 -1.51
C TRP A 21 -6.33 -2.53 -1.40
N VAL A 22 -5.05 -2.17 -1.55
CA VAL A 22 -4.60 -0.77 -1.57
C VAL A 22 -5.30 -0.01 -2.71
N THR A 23 -5.32 -0.54 -3.93
CA THR A 23 -6.02 0.06 -5.07
C THR A 23 -7.48 0.36 -4.76
N VAL A 24 -8.24 -0.65 -4.33
CA VAL A 24 -9.67 -0.49 -4.06
C VAL A 24 -9.88 0.50 -2.93
N SER A 25 -9.09 0.38 -1.85
CA SER A 25 -9.20 1.26 -0.69
C SER A 25 -8.90 2.72 -1.04
N VAL A 26 -7.85 2.96 -1.81
CA VAL A 26 -7.43 4.30 -2.23
C VAL A 26 -8.41 4.92 -3.21
N LEU A 27 -8.91 4.16 -4.19
CA LEU A 27 -9.86 4.71 -5.16
C LEU A 27 -11.23 4.97 -4.51
N ALA A 28 -11.68 4.11 -3.60
CA ALA A 28 -12.93 4.30 -2.87
C ALA A 28 -12.85 5.40 -1.80
N SER A 29 -11.66 5.81 -1.38
CA SER A 29 -11.51 6.91 -0.43
C SER A 29 -11.93 8.26 -1.01
N VAL A 30 -11.83 8.45 -2.34
CA VAL A 30 -12.25 9.67 -3.04
C VAL A 30 -13.76 9.90 -2.93
N PRO A 31 -14.65 8.98 -3.38
CA PRO A 31 -16.09 9.16 -3.20
C PRO A 31 -16.48 9.18 -1.72
N ALA A 32 -15.82 8.41 -0.84
CA ALA A 32 -16.07 8.47 0.60
C ALA A 32 -15.80 9.88 1.17
N ALA A 33 -14.70 10.52 0.77
CA ALA A 33 -14.37 11.89 1.17
C ALA A 33 -15.39 12.91 0.66
N LEU A 34 -15.97 12.69 -0.54
CA LEU A 34 -17.01 13.56 -1.10
C LEU A 34 -18.36 13.39 -0.39
N LEU A 35 -18.66 12.21 0.15
CA LEU A 35 -19.97 11.87 0.75
C LEU A 35 -20.04 12.07 2.28
N LEU A 36 -18.94 11.86 3.02
CA LEU A 36 -18.93 11.79 4.50
C LEU A 36 -18.42 13.07 5.19
N ASP A 37 -18.88 14.25 4.77
CA ASP A 37 -18.40 15.59 5.13
C ASP A 37 -17.08 16.03 4.48
N ARG A 38 -17.12 17.24 3.88
CA ARG A 38 -16.04 17.88 3.10
C ARG A 38 -14.72 18.07 3.85
N HIS A 39 -14.68 17.91 5.18
CA HIS A 39 -13.48 18.19 5.97
C HIS A 39 -12.87 16.94 6.60
N ASN A 40 -13.67 15.94 7.00
CA ASN A 40 -13.17 14.77 7.75
C ASN A 40 -13.56 13.41 7.15
N GLY A 41 -14.33 13.37 6.05
CA GLY A 41 -14.82 12.10 5.48
C GLY A 41 -13.72 11.12 5.08
N ALA A 42 -12.62 11.63 4.50
CA ALA A 42 -11.45 10.81 4.17
C ALA A 42 -10.82 10.19 5.42
N GLN A 43 -10.69 10.96 6.51
CA GLN A 43 -10.06 10.49 7.75
C GLN A 43 -10.89 9.38 8.39
N TRP A 44 -12.20 9.54 8.48
CA TRP A 44 -13.11 8.51 8.98
C TRP A 44 -13.07 7.23 8.15
N TYR A 45 -13.05 7.38 6.83
CA TYR A 45 -12.89 6.25 5.92
C TYR A 45 -11.61 5.45 6.25
N TRP A 46 -10.47 6.12 6.39
CA TRP A 46 -9.20 5.44 6.67
C TRP A 46 -9.11 4.85 8.08
N ILE A 47 -9.79 5.42 9.07
CA ILE A 47 -9.89 4.85 10.43
C ILE A 47 -10.56 3.47 10.38
N VAL A 48 -11.54 3.28 9.50
CA VAL A 48 -12.25 2.00 9.34
C VAL A 48 -11.51 1.05 8.41
N VAL A 49 -11.06 1.55 7.26
CA VAL A 49 -10.50 0.72 6.18
C VAL A 49 -9.10 0.20 6.51
N THR A 50 -8.29 0.96 7.24
CA THR A 50 -6.95 0.54 7.66
C THR A 50 -6.97 -0.75 8.50
N PRO A 51 -7.72 -0.85 9.62
CA PRO A 51 -7.75 -2.08 10.42
C PRO A 51 -8.37 -3.25 9.66
N ILE A 52 -9.38 -3.02 8.81
CA ILE A 52 -9.92 -4.06 7.93
C ILE A 52 -8.83 -4.57 7.00
N GLY A 53 -8.08 -3.66 6.36
CA GLY A 53 -6.96 -4.01 5.49
C GLY A 53 -5.89 -4.83 6.19
N VAL A 54 -5.53 -4.48 7.42
CA VAL A 54 -4.58 -5.25 8.23
C VAL A 54 -5.10 -6.67 8.45
N VAL A 55 -6.35 -6.83 8.88
CA VAL A 55 -6.95 -8.16 9.13
C VAL A 55 -7.04 -8.98 7.84
N VAL A 56 -7.51 -8.38 6.76
CA VAL A 56 -7.72 -9.04 5.46
C VAL A 56 -6.38 -9.46 4.84
N CYS A 57 -5.37 -8.59 4.88
CA CYS A 57 -4.01 -8.93 4.41
C CYS A 57 -3.35 -9.97 5.32
N ALA A 58 -3.45 -9.85 6.65
CA ALA A 58 -2.89 -10.83 7.57
C ALA A 58 -3.52 -12.22 7.37
N TRP A 59 -4.84 -12.30 7.26
CA TRP A 59 -5.55 -13.53 6.95
C TRP A 59 -5.07 -14.16 5.64
N TYR A 60 -4.90 -13.35 4.60
CA TYR A 60 -4.38 -13.80 3.31
C TYR A 60 -2.98 -14.42 3.42
N PHE A 61 -2.07 -13.79 4.16
CA PHE A 61 -0.73 -14.31 4.38
C PHE A 61 -0.72 -15.58 5.25
N LEU A 62 -1.57 -15.65 6.28
CA LEU A 62 -1.68 -16.82 7.17
C LEU A 62 -2.21 -18.06 6.46
N ARG A 63 -3.07 -17.90 5.45
CA ARG A 63 -3.67 -19.00 4.68
C ARG A 63 -2.77 -19.53 3.56
N ARG A 64 -1.66 -18.85 3.25
CA ARG A 64 -0.73 -19.30 2.21
C ARG A 64 0.06 -20.52 2.72
N PRO A 65 0.21 -21.58 1.89
CA PRO A 65 1.02 -22.76 2.24
C PRO A 65 2.52 -22.47 2.32
N VAL A 66 2.93 -21.25 1.98
CA VAL A 66 4.32 -20.83 1.87
C VAL A 66 4.48 -19.57 2.72
N GLN A 67 5.16 -19.72 3.85
CA GLN A 67 5.38 -18.63 4.80
C GLN A 67 6.65 -17.85 4.46
N VAL A 68 6.59 -16.54 4.69
CA VAL A 68 7.76 -15.66 4.61
C VAL A 68 8.74 -16.07 5.73
N PRO A 69 10.05 -16.13 5.50
CA PRO A 69 11.02 -16.43 6.56
C PRO A 69 10.82 -15.53 7.79
N ASP A 70 10.90 -16.10 9.00
CA ASP A 70 10.48 -15.45 10.25
C ASP A 70 10.99 -14.01 10.42
N GLY A 71 12.28 -13.76 10.14
CA GLY A 71 12.85 -12.41 10.25
C GLY A 71 12.24 -11.38 9.27
N ARG A 72 11.89 -11.80 8.06
CA ARG A 72 11.23 -10.94 7.06
C ARG A 72 9.76 -10.75 7.39
N GLY A 73 9.09 -11.80 7.86
CA GLY A 73 7.70 -11.71 8.33
C GLY A 73 7.57 -10.72 9.49
N MET A 74 8.50 -10.76 10.45
CA MET A 74 8.53 -9.82 11.57
C MET A 74 8.79 -8.38 11.11
N ALA A 75 9.71 -8.15 10.17
CA ALA A 75 9.95 -6.82 9.61
C ALA A 75 8.70 -6.24 8.92
N VAL A 76 7.97 -7.06 8.16
CA VAL A 76 6.71 -6.66 7.51
C VAL A 76 5.63 -6.36 8.56
N ALA A 77 5.50 -7.20 9.60
CA ALA A 77 4.51 -7.00 10.65
C ALA A 77 4.77 -5.71 11.44
N LEU A 78 6.01 -5.50 11.91
CA LEU A 78 6.40 -4.29 12.63
C LEU A 78 6.22 -3.04 11.78
N THR A 79 6.59 -3.10 10.50
CA THR A 79 6.41 -1.97 9.58
C THR A 79 4.93 -1.68 9.34
N SER A 80 4.07 -2.69 9.21
CA SER A 80 2.62 -2.51 9.05
C SER A 80 2.02 -1.79 10.26
N VAL A 81 2.40 -2.21 11.47
CA VAL A 81 1.96 -1.57 12.72
C VAL A 81 2.49 -0.13 12.80
N ALA A 82 3.77 0.09 12.51
CA ALA A 82 4.38 1.41 12.54
C ALA A 82 3.73 2.37 11.52
N MET A 83 3.46 1.91 10.29
CA MET A 83 2.75 2.67 9.27
C MET A 83 1.34 3.05 9.75
N ALA A 84 0.57 2.08 10.26
CA ALA A 84 -0.80 2.32 10.70
C ALA A 84 -0.83 3.34 11.85
N VAL A 85 -0.01 3.13 12.89
CA VAL A 85 0.07 4.04 14.04
C VAL A 85 0.54 5.43 13.62
N THR A 86 1.55 5.52 12.76
CA THR A 86 2.11 6.81 12.33
C THR A 86 1.14 7.56 11.42
N ALA A 87 0.54 6.90 10.42
CA ALA A 87 -0.41 7.53 9.51
C ALA A 87 -1.68 8.00 10.25
N THR A 88 -2.22 7.16 11.15
CA THR A 88 -3.37 7.54 11.99
C THR A 88 -3.00 8.65 12.96
N GLY A 89 -1.83 8.57 13.61
CA GLY A 89 -1.35 9.58 14.55
C GLY A 89 -1.15 10.95 13.90
N ILE A 90 -0.55 10.98 12.70
CA ILE A 90 -0.42 12.20 11.90
C ILE A 90 -1.80 12.79 11.59
N GLY A 91 -2.73 11.98 11.09
CA GLY A 91 -4.09 12.46 10.77
C GLY A 91 -4.86 12.99 12.00
N TRP A 92 -4.58 12.49 13.20
CA TRP A 92 -5.22 12.93 14.43
C TRP A 92 -4.62 14.20 15.02
N VAL A 93 -3.29 14.28 15.04
CA VAL A 93 -2.57 15.32 15.78
C VAL A 93 -2.24 16.53 14.90
N TYR A 94 -1.94 16.30 13.62
CA TYR A 94 -1.42 17.33 12.74
C TYR A 94 -2.54 17.95 11.89
N ARG A 95 -2.76 19.26 12.03
CA ARG A 95 -3.74 20.04 11.26
C ARG A 95 -3.12 21.07 10.30
N GLY A 96 -1.81 21.00 10.07
CA GLY A 96 -1.14 21.89 9.13
C GLY A 96 -1.38 21.49 7.68
N GLU A 97 -0.84 22.27 6.74
CA GLU A 97 -1.01 22.07 5.29
C GLU A 97 -0.61 20.66 4.83
N TRP A 98 0.37 20.05 5.50
CA TRP A 98 0.85 18.70 5.21
C TRP A 98 -0.02 17.56 5.75
N ALA A 99 -1.14 17.84 6.44
CA ALA A 99 -1.98 16.81 7.07
C ALA A 99 -2.53 15.80 6.07
N ILE A 100 -2.78 16.24 4.84
CA ILE A 100 -3.24 15.38 3.75
C ILE A 100 -2.11 14.50 3.22
N VAL A 101 -0.88 15.02 3.15
CA VAL A 101 0.25 14.42 2.41
C VAL A 101 1.13 13.52 3.28
N ALA A 102 1.40 13.92 4.52
CA ALA A 102 2.30 13.21 5.43
C ALA A 102 1.91 11.74 5.70
N PRO A 103 0.61 11.38 5.81
CA PRO A 103 0.19 9.98 5.88
C PRO A 103 0.62 9.17 4.65
N TRP A 104 0.53 9.74 3.44
CA TRP A 104 0.93 9.05 2.21
C TRP A 104 2.43 8.87 2.08
N LEU A 105 3.24 9.82 2.57
CA LEU A 105 4.69 9.64 2.68
C LEU A 105 5.03 8.46 3.60
N THR A 106 4.34 8.37 4.74
CA THR A 106 4.48 7.24 5.67
C THR A 106 4.12 5.92 4.97
N VAL A 107 3.04 5.91 4.19
CA VAL A 107 2.64 4.74 3.40
C VAL A 107 3.70 4.38 2.35
N GLY A 108 4.23 5.37 1.61
CA GLY A 108 5.27 5.17 0.62
C GLY A 108 6.56 4.57 1.20
N VAL A 109 7.01 5.08 2.35
CA VAL A 109 8.17 4.53 3.07
C VAL A 109 7.93 3.08 3.49
N GLY A 110 6.76 2.79 4.05
CA GLY A 110 6.42 1.44 4.47
C GLY A 110 6.31 0.44 3.30
N LEU A 111 5.75 0.88 2.16
CA LEU A 111 5.76 0.10 0.92
C LEU A 111 7.19 -0.16 0.42
N ALA A 112 8.11 0.80 0.58
CA ALA A 112 9.52 0.60 0.22
C ALA A 112 10.17 -0.49 1.10
N VAL A 113 9.88 -0.49 2.40
CA VAL A 113 10.34 -1.55 3.31
C VAL A 113 9.76 -2.91 2.91
N PHE A 114 8.46 -2.98 2.56
CA PHE A 114 7.86 -4.22 2.04
C PHE A 114 8.53 -4.67 0.74
N ALA A 115 8.83 -3.74 -0.16
CA ALA A 115 9.50 -4.04 -1.41
C ALA A 115 10.89 -4.65 -1.18
N VAL A 116 11.65 -4.15 -0.20
CA VAL A 116 12.95 -4.70 0.19
C VAL A 116 12.79 -6.07 0.86
N ALA A 117 11.90 -6.17 1.86
CA ALA A 117 11.70 -7.41 2.63
C ALA A 117 11.20 -8.57 1.74
N LEU A 118 10.32 -8.26 0.78
CA LEU A 118 9.70 -9.23 -0.12
C LEU A 118 10.37 -9.29 -1.50
N ARG A 119 11.40 -8.47 -1.75
CA ARG A 119 12.11 -8.36 -3.04
C ARG A 119 11.17 -8.12 -4.23
N SER A 120 10.15 -7.29 -4.03
CA SER A 120 9.10 -7.02 -5.04
C SER A 120 9.37 -5.70 -5.76
N ALA A 121 9.80 -5.79 -7.02
CA ALA A 121 10.05 -4.62 -7.86
C ALA A 121 8.78 -3.80 -8.16
N THR A 122 7.63 -4.47 -8.27
CA THR A 122 6.32 -3.83 -8.46
C THR A 122 5.93 -3.00 -7.24
N THR A 123 6.10 -3.56 -6.03
CA THR A 123 5.89 -2.84 -4.78
C THR A 123 6.85 -1.65 -4.64
N ALA A 124 8.13 -1.82 -5.05
CA ALA A 124 9.11 -0.72 -5.07
C ALA A 124 8.65 0.43 -5.98
N ALA A 125 8.12 0.11 -7.16
CA ALA A 125 7.59 1.11 -8.08
C ALA A 125 6.41 1.87 -7.48
N VAL A 126 5.45 1.16 -6.84
CA VAL A 126 4.31 1.80 -6.17
C VAL A 126 4.78 2.67 -5.00
N ALA A 127 5.76 2.22 -4.22
CA ALA A 127 6.37 3.02 -3.16
C ALA A 127 6.98 4.31 -3.70
N ALA A 128 7.79 4.22 -4.76
CA ALA A 128 8.43 5.36 -5.40
C ALA A 128 7.39 6.36 -5.96
N VAL A 129 6.37 5.87 -6.66
CA VAL A 129 5.27 6.71 -7.16
C VAL A 129 4.54 7.39 -6.02
N THR A 130 4.21 6.65 -4.96
CA THR A 130 3.50 7.19 -3.79
C THR A 130 4.32 8.31 -3.15
N MET A 131 5.62 8.11 -2.93
CA MET A 131 6.49 9.14 -2.37
C MET A 131 6.63 10.35 -3.30
N ALA A 132 6.90 10.14 -4.58
CA ALA A 132 7.11 11.23 -5.55
C ALA A 132 5.85 12.09 -5.70
N VAL A 133 4.67 11.47 -5.83
CA VAL A 133 3.39 12.19 -5.96
C VAL A 133 3.04 12.91 -4.66
N SER A 134 3.29 12.29 -3.51
CA SER A 134 3.07 12.94 -2.22
C SER A 134 3.94 14.19 -2.08
N LEU A 135 5.24 14.10 -2.39
CA LEU A 135 6.13 15.25 -2.39
C LEU A 135 5.67 16.32 -3.38
N ALA A 136 5.31 15.95 -4.61
CA ALA A 136 4.83 16.89 -5.61
C ALA A 136 3.56 17.63 -5.15
N VAL A 137 2.57 16.92 -4.61
CA VAL A 137 1.34 17.52 -4.06
C VAL A 137 1.65 18.42 -2.86
N GLY A 138 2.53 17.98 -1.96
CA GLY A 138 2.95 18.78 -0.81
C GLY A 138 3.66 20.09 -1.18
N LEU A 139 4.36 20.13 -2.32
CA LEU A 139 5.07 21.30 -2.80
C LEU A 139 4.22 22.26 -3.65
N ILE A 140 3.18 21.76 -4.33
CA ILE A 140 2.38 22.55 -5.29
C ILE A 140 1.12 23.12 -4.63
N ASP A 141 0.22 22.25 -4.17
CA ASP A 141 -1.04 22.64 -3.51
C ASP A 141 -1.58 21.45 -2.70
N PRO A 142 -1.23 21.37 -1.41
CA PRO A 142 -1.64 20.25 -0.58
C PRO A 142 -3.16 20.24 -0.30
N ALA A 143 -3.86 21.37 -0.46
CA ALA A 143 -5.29 21.47 -0.13
C ALA A 143 -6.19 20.80 -1.18
N HIS A 144 -5.80 20.83 -2.46
CA HIS A 144 -6.61 20.29 -3.56
C HIS A 144 -6.03 19.02 -4.20
N GLY A 145 -4.83 18.60 -3.80
CA GLY A 145 -4.13 17.48 -4.44
C GLY A 145 -4.61 16.07 -4.05
N TYR A 146 -5.55 15.94 -3.11
CA TYR A 146 -5.96 14.61 -2.61
C TYR A 146 -6.52 13.68 -3.70
N ALA A 147 -7.41 14.19 -4.56
CA ALA A 147 -8.01 13.38 -5.62
C ALA A 147 -6.98 12.89 -6.64
N TRP A 148 -6.05 13.76 -7.03
CA TRP A 148 -4.94 13.42 -7.92
C TRP A 148 -4.00 12.39 -7.29
N LEU A 149 -3.67 12.60 -6.01
CA LEU A 149 -2.83 11.68 -5.27
C LEU A 149 -3.46 10.29 -5.18
N ALA A 150 -4.73 10.21 -4.78
CA ALA A 150 -5.47 8.95 -4.71
C ALA A 150 -5.57 8.27 -6.09
N LEU A 151 -5.86 9.03 -7.16
CA LEU A 151 -5.94 8.48 -8.50
C LEU A 151 -4.61 7.88 -8.95
N VAL A 152 -3.50 8.62 -8.84
CA VAL A 152 -2.19 8.16 -9.30
C VAL A 152 -1.70 6.96 -8.49
N VAL A 153 -1.82 7.02 -7.15
CA VAL A 153 -1.41 5.91 -6.27
C VAL A 153 -2.29 4.68 -6.51
N GLY A 154 -3.61 4.87 -6.63
CA GLY A 154 -4.56 3.79 -6.89
C GLY A 154 -4.30 3.09 -8.21
N LEU A 155 -4.07 3.85 -9.30
CA LEU A 155 -3.73 3.31 -10.62
C LEU A 155 -2.38 2.60 -10.62
N ALA A 156 -1.35 3.18 -9.98
CA ALA A 156 -0.05 2.54 -9.88
C ALA A 156 -0.13 1.19 -9.14
N ALA A 157 -0.88 1.15 -8.03
CA ALA A 157 -1.15 -0.07 -7.30
C ALA A 157 -1.95 -1.09 -8.14
N ALA A 158 -2.90 -0.63 -8.97
CA ALA A 158 -3.73 -1.49 -9.81
C ALA A 158 -2.89 -2.18 -10.89
N LEU A 159 -2.05 -1.41 -11.56
CA LEU A 159 -1.11 -1.91 -12.57
C LEU A 159 -0.11 -2.89 -11.93
N ALA A 160 0.43 -2.55 -10.77
CA ALA A 160 1.33 -3.44 -10.03
C ALA A 160 0.63 -4.74 -9.61
N ALA A 161 -0.62 -4.69 -9.13
CA ALA A 161 -1.42 -5.86 -8.82
C ALA A 161 -1.66 -6.73 -10.06
N GLY A 162 -2.00 -6.12 -11.20
CA GLY A 162 -2.17 -6.82 -12.47
C GLY A 162 -0.90 -7.51 -12.94
N VAL A 163 0.26 -6.85 -12.83
CA VAL A 163 1.56 -7.46 -13.17
C VAL A 163 1.88 -8.64 -12.24
N GLU A 164 1.61 -8.51 -10.93
CA GLU A 164 1.80 -9.60 -9.98
C GLU A 164 0.81 -10.77 -10.19
N LEU A 165 -0.45 -10.49 -10.57
CA LEU A 165 -1.43 -11.50 -10.96
C LEU A 165 -0.97 -12.29 -12.19
N LEU A 166 -0.57 -11.59 -13.25
CA LEU A 166 -0.08 -12.23 -14.48
C LEU A 166 1.16 -13.08 -14.22
N ARG A 167 2.06 -12.64 -13.33
CA ARG A 167 3.23 -13.43 -12.91
C ARG A 167 2.85 -14.65 -12.08
N ALA A 168 1.82 -14.54 -11.24
CA ALA A 168 1.31 -15.66 -10.46
C ALA A 168 0.63 -16.72 -11.34
N GLU A 169 -0.12 -16.31 -12.37
CA GLU A 169 -0.78 -17.20 -13.33
C GLU A 169 0.19 -17.82 -14.36
N ALA A 170 1.28 -17.12 -14.71
CA ALA A 170 2.33 -17.63 -15.58
C ALA A 170 3.18 -18.76 -14.95
N GLY A 171 2.93 -19.14 -13.70
CA GLY A 171 3.45 -20.37 -13.10
C GLY A 171 2.91 -21.61 -13.83
N PRO A 172 3.74 -22.55 -14.31
CA PRO A 172 3.33 -23.39 -15.43
C PRO A 172 2.24 -24.41 -15.10
N ARG A 173 1.17 -24.40 -15.92
CA ARG A 173 0.63 -25.64 -16.46
C ARG A 173 1.74 -26.31 -17.27
N ALA A 174 2.43 -27.28 -16.67
CA ALA A 174 3.30 -28.24 -17.32
C ALA A 174 3.11 -29.59 -16.65
#